data_AF-A0A1Z5H9L3-F1
#
_entry.id   AF-A0A1Z5H9L3-F1
#
_cell.length_a   1.000
_cell.length_b   1.000
_cell.length_c   1.000
_cell.angle_alpha   90.00
_cell.angle_beta   90.00
_cell.angle_gamma   90.00
#
_symmetry.space_group_name_H-M   'P 1'
#
loop_
_entity.id
_entity.type
_entity.pdbx_description
1 polymer ?
#
loop_
_entity_poly.entity_id
_entity_poly.type
_entity_poly.pdbx_seq_one_letter_code
_entity_poly.pdbx_strand_id
1 'polypeptide(L)'
;MSFAPIQLDSQTISMIKRARSLWSSVDYNWHRWIINYDRRQQLGFLSGFGIDTLKSMLYWLVGLVATVTLLLALYVFRKQTPVLDKAQIYYARACQKLAKTGLVKQDTEGANDFALRVSAELPDIAGSFVHITQLYVQVRYEKEPEAMNLEKLKASASDFRVSKKD
;
A
#
# COMPACT_ATOMS: atom_id res chain seq x y z
N MET A 1 -44.42 -60.98 -18.50
CA MET A 1 -43.96 -59.61 -18.24
C MET A 1 -44.68 -58.71 -19.21
N SER A 2 -45.60 -57.88 -18.72
CA SER A 2 -46.47 -57.02 -19.55
C SER A 2 -45.79 -55.67 -19.77
N PHE A 3 -45.50 -55.32 -21.01
CA PHE A 3 -45.04 -53.98 -21.38
C PHE A 3 -46.27 -53.16 -21.73
N ALA A 4 -46.68 -52.25 -20.83
CA ALA A 4 -47.71 -51.26 -21.15
C ALA A 4 -47.12 -50.22 -22.12
N PRO A 5 -47.73 -49.95 -23.28
CA PRO A 5 -47.27 -48.88 -24.17
C PRO A 5 -47.48 -47.54 -23.46
N ILE A 6 -46.43 -46.76 -23.34
CA ILE A 6 -46.49 -45.38 -22.80
C ILE A 6 -47.36 -44.56 -23.76
N GLN A 7 -48.63 -44.39 -23.44
CA GLN A 7 -49.52 -43.45 -24.13
C GLN A 7 -49.15 -42.05 -23.65
N LEU A 8 -48.25 -41.39 -24.37
CA LEU A 8 -47.92 -39.99 -24.12
C LEU A 8 -49.16 -39.16 -24.46
N ASP A 9 -49.75 -38.54 -23.44
CA ASP A 9 -50.88 -37.64 -23.59
C ASP A 9 -50.55 -36.54 -24.62
N SER A 10 -51.51 -36.28 -25.50
CA SER A 10 -51.45 -35.23 -26.53
C SER A 10 -51.09 -33.87 -25.94
N GLN A 11 -51.49 -33.60 -24.70
CA GLN A 11 -51.13 -32.37 -24.00
C GLN A 11 -49.64 -32.30 -23.67
N THR A 12 -49.04 -33.40 -23.21
CA THR A 12 -47.59 -33.50 -22.96
C THR A 12 -46.79 -33.29 -24.23
N ILE A 13 -47.21 -33.91 -25.34
CA ILE A 13 -46.56 -33.72 -26.65
C ILE A 13 -46.64 -32.25 -27.09
N SER A 14 -47.78 -31.59 -26.86
CA SER A 14 -47.96 -30.18 -27.19
C SER A 14 -47.08 -29.24 -26.34
N MET A 15 -46.92 -29.53 -25.04
CA MET A 15 -46.05 -28.76 -24.14
C MET A 15 -44.58 -28.89 -24.52
N ILE A 16 -44.11 -30.09 -24.85
CA ILE A 16 -42.72 -30.32 -25.31
C ILE A 16 -42.45 -29.58 -26.63
N LYS A 17 -43.41 -29.60 -27.57
CA LYS A 17 -43.29 -28.84 -28.83
C LYS A 17 -43.19 -27.33 -28.60
N ARG A 18 -43.99 -26.79 -27.67
CA ARG A 18 -43.92 -25.36 -27.29
C ARG A 18 -42.59 -25.02 -26.63
N ALA A 19 -42.13 -25.83 -25.68
CA ALA A 19 -40.83 -25.65 -25.03
C ALA A 19 -39.67 -25.70 -26.05
N ARG A 20 -39.72 -26.63 -27.01
CA ARG A 20 -38.73 -26.72 -28.09
C ARG A 20 -38.74 -25.50 -29.01
N SER A 21 -39.93 -24.97 -29.32
CA SER A 21 -40.08 -23.76 -30.13
C SER A 21 -39.50 -22.52 -29.42
N LEU A 22 -39.79 -22.38 -28.12
CA LEU A 22 -39.23 -21.32 -27.28
C LEU A 22 -37.70 -21.42 -27.21
N TRP A 23 -37.17 -22.64 -27.01
CA TRP A 23 -35.73 -22.89 -27.00
C TRP A 23 -35.06 -22.55 -28.33
N SER A 24 -35.68 -22.94 -29.46
CA SER A 24 -35.16 -22.59 -30.79
C SER A 24 -35.15 -21.08 -31.05
N SER A 25 -36.09 -20.34 -30.45
CA SER A 25 -36.13 -18.88 -30.56
C SER A 25 -35.00 -18.22 -29.75
N VAL A 26 -34.69 -18.77 -28.57
CA VAL A 26 -33.56 -18.32 -27.75
C VAL A 26 -32.24 -18.61 -28.45
N ASP A 27 -32.05 -19.83 -28.97
CA ASP A 27 -30.84 -20.25 -29.68
C ASP A 27 -30.59 -19.38 -30.91
N TYR A 28 -31.64 -19.09 -31.68
CA TYR A 28 -31.54 -18.23 -32.87
C TYR A 28 -31.13 -16.79 -32.51
N ASN A 29 -31.69 -16.23 -31.42
CA ASN A 29 -31.31 -14.89 -30.97
C ASN A 29 -29.90 -14.85 -30.38
N TRP A 30 -29.48 -15.89 -29.69
CA TRP A 30 -28.12 -16.00 -29.16
C TRP A 30 -27.08 -16.13 -30.28
N HIS A 31 -27.34 -17.00 -31.27
CA HIS A 31 -26.52 -17.10 -32.48
C HIS A 31 -26.45 -15.75 -33.22
N ARG A 32 -27.58 -15.05 -33.36
CA ARG A 32 -27.60 -13.72 -33.97
C ARG A 32 -26.82 -12.70 -33.15
N TRP A 33 -26.92 -12.74 -31.82
CA TRP A 33 -26.20 -11.83 -30.91
C TRP A 33 -24.69 -12.05 -30.96
N ILE A 34 -24.24 -13.31 -30.98
CA ILE A 34 -22.81 -13.62 -30.99
C ILE A 34 -22.16 -13.40 -32.37
N ILE A 35 -22.88 -13.72 -33.46
CA ILE A 35 -22.37 -13.53 -34.83
C ILE A 35 -22.45 -12.06 -35.24
N ASN A 36 -23.51 -11.33 -34.85
CA ASN A 36 -23.63 -9.88 -35.06
C ASN A 36 -23.15 -9.09 -33.84
N TYR A 37 -22.12 -9.57 -33.14
CA TYR A 37 -21.34 -8.72 -32.24
C TYR A 37 -20.59 -7.69 -33.09
N ASP A 38 -21.35 -6.76 -33.66
CA ASP A 38 -20.91 -5.74 -34.59
C ASP A 38 -20.09 -4.72 -33.82
N ARG A 39 -18.93 -4.38 -34.38
CA ARG A 39 -17.96 -3.43 -33.85
C ARG A 39 -18.58 -2.05 -33.56
N ARG A 40 -19.77 -1.78 -34.11
CA ARG A 40 -20.59 -0.57 -33.88
C ARG A 40 -21.30 -0.53 -32.53
N GLN A 41 -21.65 -1.66 -31.90
CA GLN A 41 -22.30 -1.66 -30.58
C GLN A 41 -21.31 -1.38 -29.43
N GLN A 42 -20.02 -1.67 -29.61
CA GLN A 42 -18.98 -1.28 -28.66
C GLN A 42 -18.90 0.25 -28.49
N LEU A 43 -19.11 1.02 -29.56
CA LEU A 43 -19.11 2.48 -29.51
C LEU A 43 -20.37 3.06 -28.85
N GLY A 44 -21.54 2.42 -29.00
CA GLY A 44 -22.80 2.93 -28.44
C GLY A 44 -22.92 2.83 -26.91
N PHE A 45 -22.28 1.84 -26.30
CA PHE A 45 -22.26 1.71 -24.84
C PHE A 45 -21.27 2.68 -24.18
N LEU A 46 -20.16 2.95 -24.87
CA LEU A 46 -19.09 3.85 -24.42
C LEU A 46 -19.36 5.33 -24.77
N SER A 47 -20.18 5.61 -25.79
CA SER A 47 -20.62 6.96 -26.14
C SER A 47 -21.51 7.59 -25.06
N GLY A 48 -22.21 6.78 -24.27
CA GLY A 48 -22.93 7.26 -23.07
C GLY A 48 -22.02 7.89 -22.01
N PHE A 49 -20.71 7.60 -22.06
CA PHE A 49 -19.66 8.17 -21.23
C PHE A 49 -18.77 9.20 -21.96
N GLY A 50 -19.12 9.60 -23.20
CA GLY A 50 -18.33 10.55 -24.01
C GLY A 50 -17.06 9.94 -24.62
N ILE A 51 -17.01 8.62 -24.78
CA ILE A 51 -15.88 7.88 -25.36
C ILE A 51 -16.21 7.54 -26.81
N ASP A 52 -16.24 8.57 -27.65
CA ASP A 52 -16.73 8.47 -29.02
C ASP A 52 -15.62 8.08 -30.02
N THR A 53 -14.37 8.08 -29.58
CA THR A 53 -13.20 7.82 -30.42
C THR A 53 -12.13 7.02 -29.68
N LEU A 54 -11.30 6.29 -30.43
CA LEU A 54 -10.13 5.60 -29.90
C LEU A 54 -9.19 6.53 -29.12
N LYS A 55 -9.12 7.81 -29.50
CA LYS A 55 -8.37 8.85 -28.77
C LYS A 55 -8.96 9.12 -27.39
N SER A 56 -10.29 9.28 -27.29
CA SER A 56 -10.98 9.45 -26.00
C SER A 56 -10.76 8.23 -25.09
N MET A 57 -10.81 7.02 -25.64
CA MET A 57 -10.56 5.79 -24.89
C MET A 57 -9.13 5.74 -24.34
N LEU A 58 -8.14 6.18 -25.13
CA LEU A 58 -6.75 6.28 -24.70
C LEU A 58 -6.57 7.32 -23.59
N TYR A 59 -7.22 8.50 -23.69
CA TYR A 59 -7.17 9.52 -22.64
C TYR A 59 -7.76 9.02 -21.33
N TRP A 60 -8.90 8.30 -21.37
CA TRP A 60 -9.49 7.69 -20.18
C TRP A 60 -8.60 6.62 -19.56
N LEU A 61 -7.98 5.77 -20.38
CA LEU A 61 -7.05 4.74 -19.90
C LEU A 61 -5.83 5.39 -19.23
N VAL A 62 -5.22 6.40 -19.86
CA VAL A 62 -4.10 7.14 -19.30
C VAL A 62 -4.49 7.85 -18.01
N GLY A 63 -5.67 8.50 -17.99
CA GLY A 63 -6.19 9.17 -16.80
C GLY A 63 -6.41 8.20 -15.64
N LEU A 64 -6.97 7.02 -15.90
CA LEU A 64 -7.16 5.97 -14.90
C LEU A 64 -5.83 5.47 -14.35
N VAL A 65 -4.88 5.13 -15.24
CA VAL A 65 -3.54 4.65 -14.84
C VAL A 65 -2.80 5.71 -14.03
N ALA A 66 -2.84 6.97 -14.46
CA ALA A 66 -2.23 8.08 -13.74
C ALA A 66 -2.85 8.27 -12.35
N THR A 67 -4.18 8.18 -12.25
CA THR A 67 -4.91 8.33 -10.98
C THR A 67 -4.57 7.19 -10.02
N VAL A 68 -4.60 5.94 -10.48
CA VAL A 68 -4.23 4.78 -9.65
C VAL A 68 -2.79 4.87 -9.20
N THR A 69 -1.87 5.25 -10.10
CA THR A 69 -0.45 5.44 -9.77
C THR A 69 -0.26 6.53 -8.73
N LEU A 70 -0.95 7.66 -8.88
CA LEU A 70 -0.89 8.77 -7.91
C LEU A 70 -1.44 8.34 -6.54
N LEU A 71 -2.57 7.64 -6.49
CA LEU A 71 -3.15 7.14 -5.24
C LEU A 71 -2.23 6.12 -4.55
N LEU A 72 -1.62 5.21 -5.31
CA LEU A 72 -0.63 4.26 -4.79
C LEU A 72 0.62 4.97 -4.27
N ALA A 73 1.14 5.96 -5.03
CA ALA A 73 2.27 6.76 -4.58
C ALA A 73 1.94 7.47 -3.26
N LEU A 74 0.79 8.15 -3.17
CA LEU A 74 0.33 8.80 -1.94
C LEU A 74 0.16 7.80 -0.78
N TYR A 75 -0.38 6.62 -1.03
CA TYR A 75 -0.53 5.58 -0.02
C TYR A 75 0.82 5.07 0.51
N VAL A 76 1.77 4.79 -0.38
CA VAL A 76 3.11 4.32 -0.02
C VAL A 76 3.88 5.42 0.73
N PHE A 77 3.86 6.65 0.22
CA PHE A 77 4.54 7.77 0.86
C PHE A 77 3.92 8.14 2.22
N ARG A 78 2.60 7.99 2.40
CA ARG A 78 1.94 8.19 3.71
C ARG A 78 2.32 7.12 4.73
N LYS A 79 2.68 5.90 4.32
CA LYS A 79 3.05 4.83 5.25
C LYS A 79 4.49 4.92 5.77
N GLN A 80 5.39 5.63 5.10
CA GLN A 80 6.81 5.60 5.44
C GLN A 80 7.30 6.70 6.41
N THR A 81 6.49 7.70 6.78
CA THR A 81 7.06 9.01 7.20
C THR A 81 6.41 9.72 8.41
N PRO A 82 6.21 9.06 9.57
CA PRO A 82 6.25 9.85 10.81
C PRO A 82 7.17 9.32 11.91
N VAL A 83 7.43 8.01 12.02
CA VAL A 83 8.15 7.47 13.20
C VAL A 83 9.67 7.48 12.98
N LEU A 84 10.13 6.99 11.83
CA LEU A 84 11.56 6.96 11.45
C LEU A 84 12.17 8.37 11.39
N ASP A 85 11.43 9.31 10.78
CA ASP A 85 11.87 10.69 10.63
C ASP A 85 11.96 11.40 12.00
N LYS A 86 10.97 11.19 12.88
CA LYS A 86 11.00 11.72 14.25
C LYS A 86 12.14 11.13 15.08
N ALA A 87 12.39 9.82 14.97
CA ALA A 87 13.50 9.17 15.68
C ALA A 87 14.85 9.76 15.27
N GLN A 88 15.05 9.98 13.97
CA GLN A 88 16.25 10.63 13.45
C GLN A 88 16.39 12.07 13.95
N ILE A 89 15.31 12.85 13.99
CA ILE A 89 15.32 14.21 14.54
C ILE A 89 15.74 14.22 16.02
N TYR A 90 15.18 13.33 16.85
CA TYR A 90 15.52 13.28 18.28
C TYR A 90 16.96 12.84 18.51
N TYR A 91 17.43 11.83 17.78
CA TYR A 91 18.83 11.40 17.85
C TYR A 91 19.80 12.50 17.38
N ALA A 92 19.48 13.20 16.28
CA ALA A 92 20.29 14.31 15.79
C ALA A 92 20.38 15.46 16.82
N ARG A 93 19.30 15.77 17.55
CA ARG A 93 19.34 16.76 18.63
C ARG A 93 20.29 16.36 19.76
N ALA A 94 20.32 15.09 20.15
CA ALA A 94 21.27 14.60 21.15
C ALA A 94 22.72 14.71 20.63
N CYS A 95 22.97 14.36 19.36
CA CYS A 95 24.28 14.52 18.72
C CYS A 95 24.72 15.99 18.64
N GLN A 96 23.81 16.92 18.34
CA GLN A 96 24.12 18.36 18.33
C GLN A 96 24.49 18.90 19.72
N LYS A 97 23.84 18.41 20.78
CA LYS A 97 24.23 18.76 22.15
C LYS A 97 25.63 18.25 22.47
N LEU A 98 25.98 17.06 21.97
CA LEU A 98 27.29 16.46 22.12
C LEU A 98 28.38 17.16 21.30
N ALA A 99 28.04 17.72 20.14
CA ALA A 99 28.98 18.51 19.34
C ALA A 99 29.59 19.71 20.10
N LYS A 100 28.92 20.17 21.17
CA LYS A 100 29.44 21.23 22.06
C LYS A 100 30.68 20.81 22.85
N THR A 101 30.95 19.52 23.00
CA THR A 101 32.18 19.01 23.62
C THR A 101 33.25 18.64 22.60
N GLY A 102 33.07 19.01 21.32
CA GLY A 102 34.00 18.69 20.24
C GLY A 102 33.80 17.31 19.61
N LEU A 103 32.90 16.50 20.16
CA LEU A 103 32.57 15.17 19.64
C LEU A 103 31.46 15.25 18.60
N VAL A 104 31.83 15.08 17.32
CA VAL A 104 30.90 15.04 16.19
C VAL A 104 30.87 13.63 15.61
N LYS A 105 29.65 13.13 15.35
CA LYS A 105 29.43 11.85 14.67
C LYS A 105 29.88 11.95 13.21
N GLN A 106 30.65 10.99 12.73
CA GLN A 106 31.05 10.93 11.31
C GLN A 106 29.93 10.32 10.45
N ASP A 107 29.93 10.63 9.14
CA ASP A 107 28.93 10.12 8.20
C ASP A 107 29.03 8.61 8.01
N THR A 108 30.26 8.07 8.00
CA THR A 108 30.54 6.63 7.87
C THR A 108 30.44 5.87 9.19
N GLU A 109 30.29 6.57 10.32
CA GLU A 109 30.25 5.97 11.65
C GLU A 109 28.81 5.58 12.03
N GLY A 110 28.64 4.36 12.52
CA GLY A 110 27.37 3.87 13.03
C GLY A 110 26.94 4.60 14.32
N ALA A 111 25.65 4.54 14.65
CA ALA A 111 25.15 5.12 15.90
C ALA A 111 25.76 4.44 17.13
N ASN A 112 25.91 3.10 17.09
CA ASN A 112 26.54 2.31 18.15
C ASN A 112 28.04 2.59 18.28
N ASP A 113 28.76 2.67 17.16
CA ASP A 113 30.20 2.97 17.14
C ASP A 113 30.47 4.35 17.73
N PHE A 114 29.64 5.33 17.34
CA PHE A 114 29.69 6.66 17.92
C PHE A 114 29.45 6.63 19.43
N ALA A 115 28.44 5.88 19.91
CA ALA A 115 28.17 5.77 21.34
C ALA A 115 29.34 5.14 22.13
N LEU A 116 30.06 4.17 21.54
CA LEU A 116 31.27 3.61 22.14
C LEU A 116 32.38 4.66 22.24
N ARG A 117 32.59 5.45 21.20
CA ARG A 117 33.57 6.55 21.21
C ARG A 117 33.22 7.63 22.24
N VAL A 118 31.96 8.04 22.31
CA VAL A 118 31.47 8.96 23.33
C VAL A 118 31.68 8.42 24.73
N SER A 119 31.48 7.11 24.93
CA SER A 119 31.68 6.48 26.24
C SER A 119 33.14 6.46 26.68
N ALA A 120 34.07 6.35 25.73
CA ALA A 120 35.50 6.39 25.99
C ALA A 120 35.99 7.81 26.33
N GLU A 121 35.48 8.84 25.64
CA GLU A 121 35.93 10.23 25.82
C GLU A 121 35.19 10.97 26.94
N LEU A 122 33.91 10.66 27.18
CA LEU A 122 33.07 11.31 28.20
C LEU A 122 32.29 10.28 29.05
N PRO A 123 32.96 9.60 30.00
CA PRO A 123 32.34 8.59 30.86
C PRO A 123 31.12 9.11 31.64
N ASP A 124 31.13 10.39 32.04
CA ASP A 124 30.09 11.02 32.85
C ASP A 124 28.72 11.07 32.16
N ILE A 125 28.69 11.14 30.82
CA ILE A 125 27.45 11.20 30.03
C ILE A 125 27.21 9.92 29.22
N ALA A 126 28.15 8.96 29.27
CA ALA A 126 28.16 7.73 28.50
C ALA A 126 26.85 6.96 28.64
N GLY A 127 26.42 6.70 29.88
CA GLY A 127 25.20 5.93 30.15
C GLY A 127 23.95 6.53 29.50
N SER A 128 23.77 7.85 29.63
CA SER A 128 22.63 8.57 29.05
C SER A 128 22.67 8.55 27.52
N PHE A 129 23.84 8.74 26.91
CA PHE A 129 23.97 8.75 25.45
C PHE A 129 23.83 7.35 24.83
N VAL A 130 24.35 6.32 25.49
CA VAL A 130 24.17 4.91 25.11
C VAL A 130 22.68 4.55 25.17
N HIS A 131 21.96 4.96 26.21
CA HIS A 131 20.52 4.72 26.32
C HIS A 131 19.72 5.35 25.16
N ILE A 132 20.01 6.60 24.82
CA ILE A 132 19.41 7.30 23.67
C ILE A 132 19.71 6.55 22.36
N THR A 133 20.95 6.08 22.20
CA THR A 133 21.38 5.35 21.01
C THR A 133 20.66 4.01 20.88
N GLN A 134 20.47 3.27 21.97
CA GLN A 134 19.73 2.01 21.99
C GLN A 134 18.27 2.20 21.58
N LEU A 135 17.59 3.21 22.15
CA LEU A 135 16.20 3.54 21.78
C LEU A 135 16.09 3.93 20.31
N TYR A 136 17.05 4.70 19.79
CA TYR A 136 17.10 5.08 18.38
C TYR A 136 17.28 3.86 17.46
N VAL A 137 18.19 2.94 17.80
CA VAL A 137 18.43 1.71 17.03
C VAL A 137 17.19 0.82 17.03
N GLN A 138 16.53 0.65 18.18
CA GLN A 138 15.26 -0.09 18.29
C GLN A 138 14.20 0.51 17.36
N VAL A 139 13.91 1.81 17.49
CA VAL A 139 12.88 2.47 16.66
C VAL A 139 13.23 2.44 15.16
N ARG A 140 14.52 2.43 14.78
CA ARG A 140 14.95 2.47 13.38
C ARG A 140 15.01 1.11 12.71
N TYR A 141 15.37 0.06 13.43
CA TYR A 141 15.62 -1.26 12.86
C TYR A 141 14.60 -2.32 13.29
N GLU A 142 13.68 -2.01 14.20
CA GLU A 142 12.54 -2.89 14.51
C GLU A 142 11.51 -2.89 13.38
N LYS A 143 10.95 -4.08 13.12
CA LYS A 143 9.95 -4.32 12.07
C LYS A 143 8.62 -3.62 12.37
N GLU A 144 8.30 -3.45 13.65
CA GLU A 144 7.12 -2.74 14.15
C GLU A 144 7.57 -1.74 15.24
N PRO A 145 7.91 -0.50 14.87
CA PRO A 145 8.41 0.46 15.84
C PRO A 145 7.32 0.86 16.83
N GLU A 146 7.53 0.55 18.10
CA GLU A 146 6.59 0.94 19.16
C GLU A 146 6.60 2.45 19.38
N ALA A 147 5.42 3.07 19.33
CA ALA A 147 5.26 4.50 19.63
C ALA A 147 5.77 4.87 21.03
N MET A 148 5.74 3.92 21.97
CA MET A 148 6.29 4.06 23.31
C MET A 148 7.81 4.32 23.31
N ASN A 149 8.56 3.59 22.46
CA ASN A 149 10.01 3.75 22.36
C ASN A 149 10.39 5.08 21.70
N LEU A 150 9.57 5.59 20.77
CA LEU A 150 9.75 6.92 20.21
C LEU A 150 9.54 8.03 21.25
N GLU A 151 8.51 7.93 22.09
CA GLU A 151 8.28 8.93 23.16
C GLU A 151 9.37 8.87 24.25
N LYS A 152 9.85 7.66 24.60
CA LYS A 152 11.03 7.51 25.48
C LYS A 152 12.26 8.16 24.87
N LEU A 153 12.54 7.92 23.59
CA LEU A 153 13.67 8.53 22.88
C LEU A 153 13.59 10.06 22.90
N LYS A 154 12.40 10.61 22.66
CA LYS A 154 12.14 12.05 22.70
C LYS A 154 12.42 12.63 24.09
N ALA A 155 11.93 11.99 25.16
CA ALA A 155 12.13 12.43 26.53
C ALA A 155 13.62 12.36 26.93
N SER A 156 14.29 11.23 26.66
CA SER A 156 15.73 11.09 26.94
C SER A 156 16.57 12.08 26.14
N ALA A 157 16.24 12.33 24.87
CA ALA A 157 16.95 13.32 24.05
C ALA A 157 16.69 14.78 24.50
N SER A 158 15.50 15.10 25.02
CA SER A 158 15.23 16.43 25.58
C SER A 158 15.98 16.67 26.88
N ASP A 159 16.01 15.66 27.76
CA ASP A 159 16.61 15.75 29.09
C ASP A 159 18.13 15.62 29.07
N PHE A 160 18.68 15.04 27.98
CA PHE A 160 20.11 14.96 27.77
C PHE A 160 20.76 16.34 27.84
N ARG A 161 21.72 16.50 28.75
CA ARG A 161 22.50 17.71 28.94
C ARG A 161 23.97 17.32 29.01
N VAL A 162 24.80 18.10 28.35
CA VAL A 162 26.24 17.93 28.37
C VAL A 162 26.80 19.04 29.25
N SER A 163 27.40 18.66 30.38
CA SER A 163 28.09 19.61 31.24
C SER A 163 29.45 19.90 30.64
N LYS A 164 29.74 21.17 30.37
CA LYS A 164 31.04 21.59 29.86
C LYS A 164 32.04 21.42 30.99
N LYS A 165 33.04 20.57 30.80
CA LYS A 165 34.23 20.54 31.67
C LYS A 165 35.11 21.68 31.18
N ASP A 166 35.11 22.80 31.91
CA ASP A 166 36.04 23.91 31.70
C ASP A 166 37.49 23.47 32.01
#